data_AF-A0A7C1GCF7-F1
#
_entry.id   AF-A0A7C1GCF7-F1
#
_cell.length_a   1.000
_cell.length_b   1.000
_cell.length_c   1.000
_cell.angle_alpha   90.00
_cell.angle_beta   90.00
_cell.angle_gamma   90.00
#
_symmetry.space_group_name_H-M   'P 1'
#
loop_
_entity.id
_entity.type
_entity.pdbx_description
1 polymer ?
#
loop_
_entity_poly.entity_id
_entity_poly.type
_entity_poly.pdbx_seq_one_letter_code
_entity_poly.pdbx_strand_id
1 'polypeptide(L)'
;MISRHRWKRLAIACFVMLCLMLASSGTGCTKGQIHPAPTADGACGLPEDNAPLVTQTVLRTRLMDIPEQLQHPEDLQAGQVLEITLFEDAQYRARIRPLSRDTRGTLTLTADVEEYPGGSVIAVETDGKFLITIDIPSERKNYIIRFDLKAERYRVDEVLIQELPH
;
A
#
# COMPACT_ATOMS: atom_id res chain seq x y z
N MET A 1 -25.29 -25.78 30.44
CA MET A 1 -24.30 -25.56 29.37
C MET A 1 -25.01 -25.03 28.13
N ILE A 2 -24.93 -23.72 27.89
CA ILE A 2 -25.49 -23.07 26.70
C ILE A 2 -24.32 -22.43 25.93
N SER A 3 -24.21 -22.81 24.67
CA SER A 3 -23.10 -22.56 23.75
C SER A 3 -22.85 -21.07 23.52
N ARG A 4 -21.60 -20.65 23.76
CA ARG A 4 -21.05 -19.29 23.54
C ARG A 4 -21.11 -18.82 22.07
N HIS A 5 -21.56 -19.67 21.15
CA HIS A 5 -21.54 -19.41 19.71
C HIS A 5 -22.70 -18.55 19.20
N ARG A 6 -23.80 -18.40 19.96
CA ARG A 6 -24.98 -17.62 19.53
C ARG A 6 -24.88 -16.11 19.81
N TRP A 7 -23.97 -15.67 20.68
CA TRP A 7 -23.87 -14.24 21.07
C TRP A 7 -23.10 -13.39 20.05
N LYS A 8 -22.11 -13.96 19.35
CA LYS A 8 -21.34 -13.22 18.34
C LYS A 8 -22.17 -12.88 17.09
N ARG A 9 -23.12 -13.74 16.71
CA ARG A 9 -24.02 -13.48 15.56
C ARG A 9 -25.06 -12.40 15.85
N LEU A 10 -25.45 -12.22 17.12
CA LEU A 10 -26.38 -11.17 17.53
C LEU A 10 -25.69 -9.78 17.59
N ALA A 11 -24.41 -9.73 17.96
CA ALA A 11 -23.65 -8.48 18.02
C ALA A 11 -23.33 -7.88 16.64
N ILE A 12 -23.06 -8.73 15.63
CA ILE A 12 -22.77 -8.28 14.25
C ILE A 12 -24.05 -7.74 13.57
N ALA A 13 -25.21 -8.34 13.84
CA ALA A 13 -26.48 -7.86 13.30
C ALA A 13 -26.89 -6.47 13.87
N CYS A 14 -26.54 -6.18 15.12
CA CYS A 14 -26.85 -4.91 15.77
C CYS A 14 -25.97 -3.75 15.25
N PHE A 15 -24.71 -4.03 14.90
CA PHE A 15 -23.78 -3.00 14.40
C PHE A 15 -24.07 -2.60 12.95
N VAL A 16 -24.48 -3.55 12.10
CA VAL A 16 -24.87 -3.26 10.71
C VAL A 16 -26.17 -2.45 10.64
N MET A 17 -27.11 -2.67 11.56
CA MET A 17 -28.36 -1.89 11.63
C MET A 17 -28.14 -0.46 12.14
N LEU A 18 -27.13 -0.24 12.98
CA LEU A 18 -26.76 1.09 13.49
C LEU A 18 -26.06 1.95 12.42
N CYS A 19 -25.25 1.35 11.55
CA CYS A 19 -24.61 2.08 10.45
C CYS A 19 -25.59 2.49 9.34
N LEU A 20 -26.66 1.72 9.09
CA LEU A 20 -27.65 2.08 8.07
C LEU A 20 -28.57 3.26 8.47
N MET A 21 -28.74 3.54 9.77
CA MET A 21 -29.56 4.66 10.24
C MET A 21 -28.81 6.00 10.31
N LEU A 22 -27.48 5.99 10.17
CA LEU A 22 -26.65 7.22 10.15
C LEU A 22 -26.47 7.81 8.74
N ALA A 23 -27.04 7.18 7.71
CA ALA A 23 -26.96 7.64 6.33
C ALA A 23 -28.16 8.49 5.86
N SER A 24 -29.14 8.79 6.71
CA SER A 24 -30.35 9.52 6.31
C SER A 24 -30.74 10.63 7.30
N SER A 25 -29.94 11.70 7.33
CA SER A 25 -30.29 13.05 7.77
C SER A 25 -29.13 13.94 7.30
N GLY A 26 -29.18 14.62 6.16
CA GLY A 26 -30.17 15.63 5.84
C GLY A 26 -29.70 16.99 6.39
N THR A 27 -29.09 17.79 5.52
CA THR A 27 -28.99 19.27 5.55
C THR A 27 -28.51 19.99 6.81
N GLY A 28 -27.48 20.83 6.65
CA GLY A 28 -27.20 21.90 7.60
C GLY A 28 -25.99 22.75 7.25
N CYS A 29 -26.15 23.73 6.35
CA CYS A 29 -25.27 24.88 6.27
C CYS A 29 -25.25 25.60 7.62
N THR A 30 -24.09 25.76 8.25
CA THR A 30 -23.88 26.84 9.23
C THR A 30 -22.57 27.57 8.98
N LYS A 31 -22.77 28.70 8.31
CA LYS A 31 -21.99 29.93 8.31
C LYS A 31 -21.50 30.28 9.73
N GLY A 32 -20.19 30.46 9.88
CA GLY A 32 -19.53 31.11 11.01
C GLY A 32 -18.16 31.59 10.54
N GLN A 33 -18.10 32.62 9.70
CA GLN A 33 -17.77 33.99 10.12
C GLN A 33 -16.57 34.06 11.07
N ILE A 34 -15.38 34.16 10.49
CA ILE A 34 -14.32 35.00 11.04
C ILE A 34 -13.92 35.93 9.89
N HIS A 35 -14.29 37.20 10.03
CA HIS A 35 -13.91 38.31 9.15
C HIS A 35 -13.61 39.49 10.09
N PRO A 36 -12.79 40.45 9.67
CA PRO A 36 -11.33 40.35 9.62
C PRO A 36 -10.70 41.52 10.41
N ALA A 37 -9.38 41.55 10.54
CA ALA A 37 -8.70 42.85 10.66
C ALA A 37 -7.39 42.86 9.88
N PRO A 38 -7.06 43.96 9.19
CA PRO A 38 -6.30 43.95 7.94
C PRO A 38 -4.99 44.74 8.04
N THR A 39 -3.95 44.26 7.38
CA THR A 39 -2.87 45.09 6.78
C THR A 39 -2.01 44.15 5.94
N ALA A 40 -2.22 44.12 4.62
CA ALA A 40 -1.42 44.86 3.66
C ALA A 40 0.06 44.47 3.73
N ASP A 41 0.45 43.38 3.05
CA ASP A 41 1.31 43.49 1.88
C ASP A 41 1.36 42.19 1.04
N GLY A 42 1.15 42.39 -0.25
CA GLY A 42 1.47 41.58 -1.43
C GLY A 42 1.86 40.10 -1.30
N ALA A 43 0.97 39.26 -1.86
CA ALA A 43 1.28 38.01 -2.57
C ALA A 43 1.81 36.83 -1.73
N CYS A 44 0.93 36.21 -0.94
CA CYS A 44 0.99 34.75 -0.77
C CYS A 44 0.45 34.11 -2.05
N GLY A 45 1.34 33.86 -3.01
CA GLY A 45 1.05 32.87 -4.05
C GLY A 45 0.71 31.56 -3.36
N LEU A 46 -0.48 31.03 -3.60
CA LEU A 46 -0.73 29.61 -3.36
C LEU A 46 0.40 28.86 -4.08
N PRO A 47 1.10 27.89 -3.47
CA PRO A 47 1.97 27.03 -4.26
C PRO A 47 1.06 26.41 -5.32
N GLU A 48 1.29 26.78 -6.58
CA GLU A 48 0.73 26.05 -7.70
C GLU A 48 1.13 24.60 -7.46
N ASP A 49 0.12 23.74 -7.27
CA ASP A 49 0.28 22.30 -7.10
C ASP A 49 0.77 21.72 -8.43
N ASN A 50 2.02 22.03 -8.77
CA ASN A 50 2.75 21.57 -9.94
C ASN A 50 3.33 20.17 -9.67
N ALA A 51 2.65 19.36 -8.85
CA ALA A 51 2.95 17.95 -8.78
C ALA A 51 2.54 17.34 -10.15
N PRO A 52 3.47 16.69 -10.88
CA PRO A 52 3.12 16.07 -12.15
C PRO A 52 1.99 15.06 -11.92
N LEU A 53 0.96 15.08 -12.77
CA LEU A 53 -0.05 14.04 -12.74
C LEU A 53 0.62 12.72 -13.15
N VAL A 54 0.72 11.80 -12.20
CA VAL A 54 1.23 10.46 -12.44
C VAL A 54 0.08 9.53 -12.77
N THR A 55 0.13 8.91 -13.95
CA THR A 55 -0.80 7.86 -14.36
C THR A 55 -0.14 6.49 -14.29
N GLN A 56 -0.92 5.48 -13.87
CA GLN A 56 -0.48 4.09 -13.79
C GLN A 56 -1.34 3.23 -14.71
N THR A 57 -0.69 2.50 -15.61
CA THR A 57 -1.34 1.53 -16.49
C THR A 57 -0.88 0.13 -16.14
N VAL A 58 -1.80 -0.78 -15.86
CA VAL A 58 -1.47 -2.20 -15.63
C VAL A 58 -1.21 -2.87 -16.98
N LEU A 59 0.00 -3.39 -17.17
CA LEU A 59 0.42 -4.09 -18.39
C LEU A 59 0.02 -5.56 -18.37
N ARG A 60 0.29 -6.24 -17.26
CA ARG A 60 -0.09 -7.64 -17.03
C ARG A 60 -0.30 -7.92 -15.55
N THR A 61 -1.06 -8.97 -15.27
CA THR A 61 -1.40 -9.39 -13.92
C THR A 61 -1.31 -10.90 -13.78
N ARG A 62 -0.96 -11.37 -12.57
CA ARG A 62 -0.91 -12.79 -12.24
C ARG A 62 -1.19 -13.01 -10.76
N LEU A 63 -1.88 -14.11 -10.45
CA LEU A 63 -1.94 -14.63 -9.08
C LEU A 63 -0.67 -15.44 -8.77
N MET A 64 -0.10 -15.19 -7.61
CA MET A 64 1.10 -15.84 -7.13
C MET A 64 1.03 -16.10 -5.63
N ASP A 65 1.92 -16.95 -5.15
CA ASP A 65 2.20 -17.06 -3.72
C ASP A 65 3.32 -16.06 -3.38
N ILE A 66 3.29 -15.53 -2.17
CA ILE A 66 4.36 -14.64 -1.70
C ILE A 66 5.65 -15.45 -1.53
N PRO A 67 6.84 -14.87 -1.79
CA PRO A 67 8.11 -15.52 -1.49
C PRO A 67 8.12 -16.21 -0.13
N GLU A 68 8.64 -17.44 -0.07
CA GLU A 68 8.61 -18.28 1.14
C GLU A 68 9.25 -17.57 2.34
N GLN A 69 10.34 -16.84 2.10
CA GLN A 69 11.02 -16.04 3.12
C GLN A 69 10.11 -14.97 3.76
N LEU A 70 9.13 -14.44 3.01
CA LEU A 70 8.18 -13.45 3.51
C LEU A 70 6.96 -14.08 4.20
N GLN A 71 6.82 -15.41 4.18
CA GLN A 71 5.78 -16.10 4.96
C GLN A 71 6.13 -16.18 6.45
N HIS A 72 7.43 -16.09 6.76
CA HIS A 72 8.00 -16.11 8.11
C HIS A 72 8.82 -14.84 8.35
N PRO A 73 8.18 -13.66 8.46
CA PRO A 73 8.87 -12.39 8.58
C PRO A 73 9.79 -12.28 9.81
N GLU A 74 9.55 -13.08 10.84
CA GLU A 74 10.40 -13.22 12.03
C GLU A 74 11.80 -13.77 11.75
N ASP A 75 11.98 -14.53 10.66
CA ASP A 75 13.24 -15.18 10.29
C ASP A 75 14.09 -14.32 9.33
N LEU A 76 13.55 -13.19 8.88
CA LEU A 76 14.21 -12.27 7.95
C LEU A 76 15.39 -11.58 8.64
N GLN A 77 16.52 -11.51 7.93
CA GLN A 77 17.73 -10.85 8.42
C GLN A 77 18.37 -9.99 7.33
N ALA A 78 19.02 -8.91 7.77
CA ALA A 78 19.82 -8.08 6.87
C ALA A 78 20.92 -8.90 6.19
N GLY A 79 21.15 -8.65 4.91
CA GLY A 79 22.13 -9.36 4.08
C GLY A 79 21.63 -10.67 3.48
N GLN A 80 20.48 -11.21 3.92
CA GLN A 80 19.84 -12.34 3.23
C GLN A 80 19.40 -11.93 1.82
N VAL A 81 19.35 -12.92 0.93
CA VAL A 81 18.87 -12.75 -0.44
C VAL A 81 17.43 -13.24 -0.54
N LEU A 82 16.55 -12.35 -0.95
CA LEU A 82 15.16 -12.62 -1.27
C LEU A 82 15.06 -12.98 -2.75
N GLU A 83 14.56 -14.19 -3.03
CA GLU A 83 14.31 -14.65 -4.40
C GLU A 83 12.85 -14.40 -4.77
N ILE A 84 12.61 -13.67 -5.85
CA ILE A 84 11.28 -13.20 -6.24
C ILE A 84 11.02 -13.59 -7.69
N THR A 85 10.06 -14.50 -7.88
CA THR A 85 9.55 -14.88 -9.20
C THR A 85 8.20 -14.21 -9.44
N LEU A 86 8.17 -13.19 -10.29
CA LEU A 86 6.95 -12.45 -10.62
C LEU A 86 6.23 -13.10 -11.83
N PHE A 87 7.00 -13.31 -12.90
CA PHE A 87 6.57 -13.95 -14.14
C PHE A 87 7.65 -14.94 -14.61
N GLU A 88 7.37 -15.74 -15.62
CA GLU A 88 8.35 -16.70 -16.17
C GLU A 88 9.63 -15.99 -16.66
N ASP A 89 9.48 -14.81 -17.22
CA ASP A 89 10.51 -13.91 -17.74
C ASP A 89 10.98 -12.85 -16.73
N ALA A 90 10.43 -12.83 -15.52
CA ALA A 90 10.71 -11.80 -14.51
C ALA A 90 11.02 -12.44 -13.15
N GLN A 91 12.29 -12.77 -12.97
CA GLN A 91 12.85 -13.35 -11.76
C GLN A 91 13.99 -12.46 -11.25
N TYR A 92 13.94 -12.11 -9.97
CA TYR A 92 14.86 -11.15 -9.36
C TYR A 92 15.42 -11.69 -8.05
N ARG A 93 16.66 -11.34 -7.75
CA ARG A 93 17.31 -11.60 -6.47
C ARG A 93 17.53 -10.25 -5.79
N ALA A 94 17.08 -10.09 -4.56
CA ALA A 94 17.17 -8.81 -3.85
C ALA A 94 17.83 -8.99 -2.49
N ARG A 95 18.86 -8.20 -2.20
CA ARG A 95 19.60 -8.27 -0.93
C ARG A 95 18.96 -7.37 0.12
N ILE A 96 18.55 -7.97 1.22
CA ILE A 96 17.82 -7.29 2.29
C ILE A 96 18.75 -6.28 3.00
N ARG A 97 18.32 -5.02 3.04
CA ARG A 97 18.91 -3.96 3.86
C ARG A 97 18.47 -4.11 5.32
N PRO A 98 19.06 -3.37 6.28
CA PRO A 98 18.59 -3.39 7.66
C PRO A 98 17.09 -3.19 7.77
N LEU A 99 16.43 -4.15 8.43
CA LEU A 99 14.99 -4.18 8.63
C LEU A 99 14.57 -3.05 9.58
N SER A 100 13.40 -2.48 9.35
CA SER A 100 12.81 -1.49 10.24
C SER A 100 11.46 -1.99 10.75
N ARG A 101 11.21 -1.89 12.06
CA ARG A 101 9.91 -2.19 12.66
C ARG A 101 9.47 -0.99 13.48
N ASP A 102 8.26 -0.50 13.21
CA ASP A 102 7.72 0.65 13.93
C ASP A 102 7.12 0.25 15.30
N THR A 103 6.68 1.25 16.08
CA THR A 103 6.07 1.04 17.41
C THR A 103 4.71 0.35 17.37
N ARG A 104 4.07 0.27 16.20
CA ARG A 104 2.81 -0.45 15.97
C ARG A 104 3.04 -1.89 15.51
N GLY A 105 4.29 -2.29 15.32
CA GLY A 105 4.67 -3.60 14.83
C GLY A 105 4.69 -3.72 13.30
N THR A 106 4.47 -2.63 12.57
CA THR A 106 4.58 -2.61 11.10
C THR A 106 6.02 -2.91 10.72
N LEU A 107 6.23 -3.99 9.97
CA LEU A 107 7.54 -4.34 9.42
C LEU A 107 7.71 -3.67 8.05
N THR A 108 8.79 -2.91 7.90
CA THR A 108 9.23 -2.37 6.61
C THR A 108 10.56 -3.03 6.25
N LEU A 109 10.51 -3.84 5.20
CA LEU A 109 11.68 -4.43 4.56
C LEU A 109 12.04 -3.58 3.35
N THR A 110 13.33 -3.29 3.23
CA THR A 110 13.90 -2.75 2.01
C THR A 110 14.98 -3.69 1.51
N ALA A 111 15.06 -3.90 0.21
CA ALA A 111 16.13 -4.69 -0.40
C ALA A 111 16.58 -4.05 -1.71
N ASP A 112 17.85 -4.25 -2.04
CA ASP A 112 18.43 -3.77 -3.29
C ASP A 112 18.47 -4.93 -4.28
N VAL A 113 17.98 -4.72 -5.51
CA VAL A 113 17.90 -5.78 -6.50
C VAL A 113 19.28 -6.04 -7.10
N GLU A 114 19.79 -7.26 -6.94
CA GLU A 114 21.09 -7.68 -7.46
C GLU A 114 21.09 -7.55 -8.99
N GLU A 115 22.23 -7.17 -9.58
CA GLU A 115 22.43 -6.97 -11.03
C GLU A 115 21.72 -5.75 -11.65
N TYR A 116 20.87 -5.06 -10.89
CA TYR A 116 20.11 -3.89 -11.35
C TYR A 116 20.44 -2.64 -10.51
N PRO A 117 21.44 -1.82 -10.89
CA PRO A 117 21.77 -0.60 -10.17
C PRO A 117 20.57 0.33 -10.01
N GLY A 118 20.28 0.73 -8.77
CA GLY A 118 19.11 1.54 -8.43
C GLY A 118 17.80 0.75 -8.33
N GLY A 119 17.79 -0.54 -8.68
CA GLY A 119 16.65 -1.41 -8.49
C GLY A 119 16.40 -1.69 -7.00
N SER A 120 15.15 -1.65 -6.57
CA SER A 120 14.79 -1.82 -5.16
C SER A 120 13.48 -2.56 -4.96
N VAL A 121 13.38 -3.21 -3.81
CA VAL A 121 12.17 -3.83 -3.28
C VAL A 121 11.84 -3.14 -1.97
N ILE A 122 10.60 -2.71 -1.83
CA ILE A 122 10.04 -2.23 -0.55
C ILE A 122 8.85 -3.12 -0.24
N ALA A 123 8.87 -3.75 0.93
CA ALA A 123 7.77 -4.58 1.42
C ALA A 123 7.32 -4.05 2.78
N VAL A 124 6.03 -3.75 2.91
CA VAL A 124 5.43 -3.28 4.15
C VAL A 124 4.41 -4.30 4.61
N GLU A 125 4.60 -4.84 5.81
CA GLU A 125 3.69 -5.76 6.47
C GLU A 125 2.65 -4.99 7.29
N THR A 126 1.37 -5.26 7.07
CA THR A 126 0.27 -4.77 7.90
C THR A 126 -0.73 -5.90 8.10
N ASP A 127 -1.07 -6.19 9.36
CA ASP A 127 -2.00 -7.26 9.74
C ASP A 127 -1.67 -8.64 9.13
N GLY A 128 -0.37 -8.98 9.04
CA GLY A 128 0.12 -10.26 8.50
C GLY A 128 0.03 -10.37 6.97
N LYS A 129 -0.20 -9.26 6.25
CA LYS A 129 -0.20 -9.19 4.79
C LYS A 129 0.82 -8.17 4.31
N PHE A 130 1.46 -8.47 3.19
CA PHE A 130 2.43 -7.56 2.58
C PHE A 130 1.82 -6.74 1.45
N LEU A 131 2.19 -5.46 1.39
CA LEU A 131 2.22 -4.67 0.17
C LEU A 131 3.68 -4.56 -0.28
N ILE A 132 3.98 -5.01 -1.49
CA ILE A 132 5.35 -5.03 -2.02
C ILE A 132 5.38 -4.21 -3.29
N THR A 133 6.35 -3.31 -3.38
CA THR A 133 6.67 -2.58 -4.61
C THR A 133 8.08 -2.92 -5.05
N ILE A 134 8.24 -3.21 -6.33
CA ILE A 134 9.54 -3.49 -6.95
C ILE A 134 9.72 -2.49 -8.07
N ASP A 135 10.82 -1.75 -8.04
CA ASP A 135 11.19 -0.78 -9.07
C ASP A 135 12.54 -1.19 -9.67
N ILE A 136 12.60 -1.30 -10.99
CA ILE A 136 13.80 -1.61 -11.77
C ILE A 136 13.98 -0.49 -12.82
N PRO A 137 14.60 0.64 -12.45
CA PRO A 137 14.69 1.81 -13.33
C PRO A 137 15.41 1.54 -14.65
N SER A 138 16.46 0.71 -14.62
CA SER A 138 17.26 0.37 -15.80
C SER A 138 16.46 -0.39 -16.87
N GLU A 139 15.42 -1.13 -16.47
CA GLU A 139 14.51 -1.83 -17.38
C GLU A 139 13.18 -1.09 -17.58
N ARG A 140 12.96 0.03 -16.88
CA ARG A 140 11.67 0.75 -16.81
C ARG A 140 10.51 -0.15 -16.37
N LYS A 141 10.78 -1.08 -15.45
CA LYS A 141 9.77 -2.02 -14.93
C LYS A 141 9.40 -1.67 -13.50
N ASN A 142 8.10 -1.66 -13.24
CA ASN A 142 7.53 -1.45 -11.92
C ASN A 142 6.52 -2.54 -11.63
N TYR A 143 6.53 -3.06 -10.41
CA TYR A 143 5.61 -4.11 -10.00
C TYR A 143 5.00 -3.78 -8.66
N ILE A 144 3.73 -4.13 -8.50
CA ILE A 144 2.99 -4.02 -7.24
C ILE A 144 2.43 -5.40 -6.90
N ILE A 145 2.81 -5.92 -5.74
CA ILE A 145 2.30 -7.17 -5.20
C ILE A 145 1.42 -6.85 -4.00
N ARG A 146 0.19 -7.36 -4.00
CA ARG A 146 -0.80 -7.14 -2.94
C ARG A 146 -1.67 -8.37 -2.72
N PHE A 147 -2.16 -8.55 -1.51
CA PHE A 147 -3.10 -9.62 -1.21
C PHE A 147 -4.48 -9.33 -1.83
N ASP A 148 -4.99 -10.25 -2.64
CA ASP A 148 -6.33 -10.18 -3.21
C ASP A 148 -7.31 -10.93 -2.30
N LEU A 149 -8.21 -10.18 -1.64
CA LEU A 149 -9.18 -10.73 -0.69
C LEU A 149 -10.20 -11.68 -1.33
N LYS A 150 -10.47 -11.55 -2.63
CA LYS A 150 -11.44 -12.39 -3.33
C LYS A 150 -10.82 -13.73 -3.73
N ALA A 151 -9.56 -13.69 -4.17
CA ALA A 151 -8.82 -14.90 -4.56
C ALA A 151 -8.12 -15.58 -3.37
N GLU A 152 -8.06 -14.92 -2.21
CA GLU A 152 -7.30 -15.33 -1.02
C GLU A 152 -5.83 -15.64 -1.31
N ARG A 153 -5.25 -14.94 -2.31
CA ARG A 153 -3.87 -15.11 -2.79
C ARG A 153 -3.25 -13.77 -3.13
N TYR A 154 -1.93 -13.74 -3.27
CA TYR A 154 -1.25 -12.53 -3.74
C TYR A 154 -1.47 -12.36 -5.24
N ARG A 155 -1.60 -11.10 -5.67
CA ARG A 155 -1.61 -10.69 -7.06
C ARG A 155 -0.43 -9.78 -7.31
N VAL A 156 0.31 -10.03 -8.37
CA VAL A 156 1.30 -9.11 -8.93
C VAL A 156 0.71 -8.41 -10.15
N ASP A 157 0.87 -7.09 -10.18
CA ASP A 157 0.54 -6.23 -11.32
C ASP A 157 1.85 -5.60 -11.82
N GLU A 158 2.22 -5.82 -13.08
CA GLU A 158 3.26 -5.02 -13.75
C GLU A 158 2.63 -3.71 -14.20
N VAL A 159 3.21 -2.58 -13.78
CA VAL A 159 2.65 -1.25 -14.03
C VAL A 159 3.62 -0.40 -14.81
N LEU A 160 3.07 0.34 -15.77
CA LEU A 160 3.76 1.44 -16.44
C LEU A 160 3.39 2.74 -15.74
N ILE A 161 4.40 3.44 -15.22
CA ILE A 161 4.25 4.75 -14.60
C ILE A 161 4.58 5.80 -15.66
N GLN A 162 3.63 6.70 -15.94
CA GLN A 162 3.81 7.80 -16.87
C GLN A 162 3.53 9.12 -16.17
N GLU A 163 4.51 10.02 -16.21
CA GLU A 163 4.32 11.42 -15.86
C GLU A 163 3.66 12.12 -17.04
N LEU A 164 2.47 12.68 -16.81
CA LEU A 164 1.82 13.50 -17.83
C LEU A 164 2.51 14.87 -17.88
N PRO A 165 2.92 15.35 -19.07
CA PRO A 165 3.34 16.72 -19.21
C PRO A 165 2.16 17.66 -18.92
N HIS A 166 2.45 18.77 -18.23
CA HIS A 166 1.51 19.85 -17.95
C HIS A 166 0.98 20.52 -19.22
#